data_AF-A0A7M7PHE4-F1
#
_entry.id   AF-A0A7M7PHE4-F1
#
_cell.length_a   1.000
_cell.length_b   1.000
_cell.length_c   1.000
_cell.angle_alpha   90.00
_cell.angle_beta   90.00
_cell.angle_gamma   90.00
#
_symmetry.space_group_name_H-M   'P 1'
#
loop_
_entity.id
_entity.type
_entity.pdbx_description
1 polymer ?
#
loop_
_entity_poly.entity_id
_entity_poly.type
_entity_poly.pdbx_seq_one_letter_code
_entity_poly.pdbx_strand_id
1 'polypeptide(L)'
;MMEITAGVRTMFRTSRVIAGSCRRYAASTSGGDQARLQGLKALRLPQMNKGTAFTLRERQALGIHGLLPPVISSMELQEERILHNLKDHSPLDKYVQLMDLQDRNEKLFYRVMCNHITDMMPIVYTPTVGLACQRYGYIFRRPRGLFITKYDKGHVRDIIASWPEQNVKAIVVTDGERILGLGDLGCYGMGIPVGKLALYTAIAGVHPSQCLPVMIDVGTDRQSLRDDPLYIGLKDKRDRSESYDELIDEFMQAVVERYGQNCLIQFEDFANSNAFRLLEKYRNKYTVFNDDIQGTASVAVAGFLASLRITKTKLGDNKFLFQGAGEASLGIADLIVNAMQEEGLSVEEARKRIWLVDSRGLIVQGRPSGGITEHKGRYAHEHKDLTDLTEIVKAVKPTVLIGAAAISGVFTPEILKAMASFNKRPVIFALSNPTSKAECTAEQAYTHTNGQCVFASGSPFNPFT
;
A
#
# COMPACT_ATOMS: atom_id res chain seq x y z
N MET A 1 -8.40 -32.83 4.66
CA MET A 1 -8.20 -32.26 6.03
C MET A 1 -6.76 -32.42 6.58
N MET A 2 -5.87 -33.18 5.94
CA MET A 2 -4.45 -33.33 6.36
C MET A 2 -3.44 -32.42 5.63
N GLU A 3 -3.81 -31.70 4.57
CA GLU A 3 -2.88 -30.82 3.84
C GLU A 3 -2.95 -29.34 4.25
N ILE A 4 -4.05 -28.90 4.88
CA ILE A 4 -4.20 -27.52 5.39
C ILE A 4 -3.34 -27.29 6.65
N THR A 5 -3.02 -28.36 7.39
CA THR A 5 -2.19 -28.29 8.60
C THR A 5 -0.70 -28.13 8.31
N ALA A 6 -0.25 -28.38 7.07
CA ALA A 6 1.13 -28.20 6.66
C ALA A 6 1.46 -26.72 6.41
N GLY A 7 0.56 -25.95 5.79
CA GLY A 7 0.78 -24.52 5.49
C GLY A 7 0.83 -23.61 6.72
N VAL A 8 0.03 -23.91 7.76
CA VAL A 8 -0.05 -23.09 8.98
C VAL A 8 1.13 -23.33 9.93
N ARG A 9 1.75 -24.53 9.91
CA ARG A 9 3.00 -24.79 10.64
C ARG A 9 4.23 -24.11 10.03
N THR A 10 4.16 -23.71 8.75
CA THR A 10 5.24 -22.98 8.07
C THR A 10 5.29 -21.51 8.51
N MET A 11 4.15 -20.90 8.87
CA MET A 11 4.06 -19.50 9.34
C MET A 11 4.73 -19.25 10.71
N PHE A 12 4.80 -20.25 11.59
CA PHE A 12 5.49 -20.14 12.88
C PHE A 12 6.97 -20.55 12.82
N ARG A 13 7.44 -21.13 11.70
CA ARG A 13 8.88 -21.30 11.43
C ARG A 13 9.53 -20.06 10.82
N THR A 14 8.74 -19.14 10.27
CA THR A 14 9.22 -17.89 9.64
C THR A 14 9.91 -16.95 10.63
N SER A 15 9.59 -16.95 11.92
CA SER A 15 10.30 -16.11 12.91
C SER A 15 11.79 -16.48 13.06
N ARG A 16 12.18 -17.75 12.79
CA ARG A 16 13.59 -18.16 12.75
C ARG A 16 14.24 -17.97 11.37
N VAL A 17 13.46 -17.95 10.30
CA VAL A 17 13.96 -17.67 8.93
C VAL A 17 14.18 -16.17 8.71
N ILE A 18 13.34 -15.31 9.31
CA ILE A 18 13.51 -13.84 9.33
C ILE A 18 14.81 -13.45 10.05
N ALA A 19 15.11 -14.09 11.19
CA ALA A 19 16.40 -13.90 11.88
C ALA A 19 17.61 -14.47 11.09
N GLY A 20 17.39 -15.48 10.24
CA GLY A 20 18.41 -16.11 9.41
C GLY A 20 18.78 -15.30 8.16
N SER A 21 17.80 -14.62 7.54
CA SER A 21 18.01 -13.79 6.35
C SER A 21 18.87 -12.56 6.65
N CYS A 22 18.73 -11.97 7.86
CA CYS A 22 19.59 -10.86 8.32
C CYS A 22 21.08 -11.23 8.43
N ARG A 23 21.46 -12.51 8.58
CA ARG A 23 22.87 -12.91 8.73
C ARG A 23 23.64 -13.06 7.41
N ARG A 24 22.95 -13.20 6.28
CA ARG A 24 23.62 -13.38 4.96
C ARG A 24 24.14 -12.09 4.35
N TYR A 25 23.84 -10.93 4.95
CA TYR A 25 24.24 -9.62 4.46
C TYR A 25 25.72 -9.26 4.69
N ALA A 26 26.53 -10.20 5.18
CA ALA A 26 27.96 -9.99 5.41
C ALA A 26 28.85 -10.26 4.16
N ALA A 27 28.33 -10.83 3.08
CA ALA A 27 29.18 -11.31 1.99
C ALA A 27 28.50 -11.28 0.61
N SER A 28 28.27 -10.09 0.04
CA SER A 28 28.16 -9.94 -1.42
C SER A 28 28.17 -8.46 -1.83
N THR A 29 29.29 -7.97 -2.35
CA THR A 29 29.33 -6.74 -3.17
C THR A 29 30.04 -7.09 -4.48
N SER A 30 29.30 -7.13 -5.57
CA SER A 30 29.78 -7.38 -6.94
C SER A 30 30.25 -6.09 -7.61
N GLY A 31 31.23 -6.24 -8.49
CA GLY A 31 32.11 -5.20 -9.03
C GLY A 31 31.49 -4.17 -9.99
N GLY A 32 32.05 -2.97 -9.88
CA GLY A 32 31.94 -1.80 -10.77
C GLY A 32 32.90 -0.75 -10.21
N ASP A 33 33.72 -0.12 -11.06
CA ASP A 33 34.88 0.74 -10.78
C ASP A 33 34.97 1.31 -9.34
N GLN A 34 35.68 0.61 -8.46
CA GLN A 34 36.05 1.09 -7.14
C GLN A 34 37.19 2.10 -7.24
N ALA A 35 36.88 3.33 -7.65
CA ALA A 35 37.61 4.46 -7.07
C ALA A 35 37.47 4.29 -5.54
N ARG A 36 38.56 3.88 -4.86
CA ARG A 36 38.58 3.49 -3.44
C ARG A 36 37.69 4.44 -2.62
N LEU A 37 36.50 3.97 -2.24
CA LEU A 37 35.54 4.75 -1.47
C LEU A 37 36.13 4.97 -0.07
N GLN A 38 36.75 6.13 0.11
CA GLN A 38 37.50 6.51 1.31
C GLN A 38 37.07 7.90 1.80
N GLY A 39 37.46 8.21 3.05
CA GLY A 39 37.19 9.48 3.69
C GLY A 39 35.70 9.80 3.75
N LEU A 40 35.36 11.07 3.51
CA LEU A 40 33.98 11.54 3.55
C LEU A 40 33.06 10.86 2.52
N LYS A 41 33.60 10.32 1.41
CA LYS A 41 32.78 9.60 0.42
C LYS A 41 32.19 8.32 1.03
N ALA A 42 32.97 7.58 1.80
CA ALA A 42 32.50 6.37 2.49
C ALA A 42 31.42 6.68 3.55
N LEU A 43 31.52 7.82 4.23
CA LEU A 43 30.54 8.25 5.24
C LEU A 43 29.23 8.77 4.62
N ARG A 44 29.25 9.21 3.36
CA ARG A 44 28.08 9.74 2.65
C ARG A 44 27.24 8.67 1.95
N LEU A 45 27.80 7.48 1.72
CA LEU A 45 27.07 6.36 1.12
C LEU A 45 26.25 5.60 2.17
N PRO A 46 24.90 5.64 2.12
CA PRO A 46 24.05 5.06 3.16
C PRO A 46 24.20 3.55 3.30
N GLN A 47 24.52 2.85 2.21
CA GLN A 47 24.70 1.40 2.17
C GLN A 47 25.98 0.94 2.90
N MET A 48 27.00 1.82 2.92
CA MET A 48 28.30 1.55 3.55
C MET A 48 28.42 2.16 4.94
N ASN A 49 27.78 3.30 5.19
CA ASN A 49 27.94 4.05 6.42
C ASN A 49 27.42 3.27 7.63
N LYS A 50 28.31 3.01 8.60
CA LYS A 50 27.98 2.39 9.89
C LYS A 50 27.88 3.39 11.03
N GLY A 51 28.07 4.68 10.75
CA GLY A 51 28.14 5.73 11.77
C GLY A 51 29.21 5.41 12.83
N THR A 52 28.82 5.48 14.10
CA THR A 52 29.75 5.18 15.21
C THR A 52 30.06 3.68 15.38
N ALA A 53 29.46 2.77 14.60
CA ALA A 53 29.80 1.34 14.63
C ALA A 53 31.00 0.96 13.77
N PHE A 54 31.60 1.87 13.00
CA PHE A 54 32.90 1.58 12.39
C PHE A 54 33.94 1.27 13.46
N THR A 55 34.57 0.10 13.35
CA THR A 55 35.69 -0.30 14.21
C THR A 55 36.92 0.57 13.95
N LEU A 56 37.88 0.61 14.89
CA LEU A 56 39.11 1.38 14.70
C LEU A 56 39.85 0.97 13.42
N ARG A 57 39.94 -0.32 13.14
CA ARG A 57 40.58 -0.87 11.94
C ARG A 57 39.89 -0.40 10.66
N GLU A 58 38.56 -0.46 10.61
CA GLU A 58 37.80 0.05 9.46
C GLU A 58 38.01 1.54 9.28
N ARG A 59 38.05 2.30 10.39
CA ARG A 59 38.28 3.75 10.33
C ARG A 59 39.63 4.10 9.73
N GLN A 60 40.68 3.39 10.14
CA GLN A 60 42.03 3.57 9.60
C GLN A 60 42.10 3.14 8.12
N ALA A 61 41.54 1.97 7.78
CA ALA A 61 41.56 1.45 6.41
C ALA A 61 40.77 2.31 5.41
N LEU A 62 39.66 2.91 5.84
CA LEU A 62 38.83 3.79 5.02
C LEU A 62 39.30 5.25 5.05
N GLY A 63 40.32 5.61 5.85
CA GLY A 63 40.77 7.00 5.98
C GLY A 63 39.74 7.92 6.63
N ILE A 64 38.95 7.40 7.57
CA ILE A 64 37.91 8.14 8.32
C ILE A 64 38.24 8.27 9.81
N HIS A 65 39.42 7.82 10.24
CA HIS A 65 39.91 8.06 11.60
C HIS A 65 40.09 9.57 11.83
N GLY A 66 39.56 10.09 12.94
CA GLY A 66 39.48 11.52 13.22
C GLY A 66 38.23 12.23 12.65
N LEU A 67 37.48 11.60 11.72
CA LEU A 67 36.23 12.17 11.17
C LEU A 67 34.97 11.78 11.95
N LEU A 68 35.11 10.90 12.95
CA LEU A 68 34.02 10.41 13.80
C LEU A 68 34.42 10.53 15.27
N PRO A 69 33.47 10.73 16.20
CA PRO A 69 33.73 10.67 17.64
C PRO A 69 34.45 9.37 18.03
N PRO A 70 35.31 9.37 19.07
CA PRO A 70 36.21 8.25 19.36
C PRO A 70 35.48 6.98 19.82
N VAL A 71 34.23 7.12 20.30
CA VAL A 71 33.42 5.97 20.72
C VAL A 71 33.10 5.04 19.55
N ILE A 72 33.23 3.73 19.78
CA ILE A 72 32.74 2.69 18.88
C ILE A 72 31.46 2.14 19.52
N SER A 73 30.31 2.42 18.91
CA SER A 73 29.00 2.00 19.44
C SER A 73 28.58 0.68 18.79
N SER A 74 27.92 -0.19 19.54
CA SER A 74 27.22 -1.34 18.96
C SER A 74 26.05 -0.89 18.07
N MET A 75 25.52 -1.81 17.27
CA MET A 75 24.35 -1.52 16.44
C MET A 75 23.10 -1.28 17.32
N GLU A 76 23.01 -2.04 18.40
CA GLU A 76 21.97 -1.97 19.44
C GLU A 76 21.94 -0.58 20.09
N LEU A 77 23.11 -0.04 20.46
CA LEU A 77 23.18 1.28 21.09
C LEU A 77 22.85 2.40 20.09
N GLN A 78 23.17 2.23 18.81
CA GLN A 78 22.75 3.19 17.79
C GLN A 78 21.23 3.17 17.58
N GLU A 79 20.63 1.98 17.55
CA GLU A 79 19.18 1.80 17.52
C GLU A 79 18.48 2.46 18.71
N GLU A 80 18.98 2.25 19.93
CA GLU A 80 18.46 2.91 21.14
C GLU A 80 18.50 4.44 21.04
N ARG A 81 19.59 5.02 20.52
CA ARG A 81 19.68 6.47 20.27
C ARG A 81 18.64 6.95 19.26
N ILE A 82 18.35 6.17 18.21
CA ILE A 82 17.30 6.51 17.26
C ILE A 82 15.94 6.52 17.96
N LEU A 83 15.60 5.45 18.70
CA LEU A 83 14.32 5.35 19.40
C LEU A 83 14.14 6.48 20.42
N HIS A 84 15.20 6.83 21.16
CA HIS A 84 15.18 7.95 22.10
C HIS A 84 14.93 9.28 21.38
N ASN A 85 15.57 9.52 20.23
CA ASN A 85 15.36 10.74 19.45
C ASN A 85 13.97 10.84 18.83
N LEU A 86 13.36 9.70 18.48
CA LEU A 86 11.99 9.67 17.97
C LEU A 86 10.96 9.91 19.07
N LYS A 87 11.32 9.77 20.35
CA LYS A 87 10.43 10.02 21.48
C LYS A 87 9.92 11.46 21.46
N ASP A 88 8.67 11.66 21.89
CA ASP A 88 8.03 12.98 22.04
C ASP A 88 7.88 13.82 20.75
N HIS A 89 8.13 13.23 19.58
CA HIS A 89 7.94 13.88 18.27
C HIS A 89 6.56 13.59 17.66
N SER A 90 6.07 14.53 16.86
CA SER A 90 4.86 14.32 16.05
C SER A 90 5.08 13.21 15.03
N PRO A 91 4.03 12.54 14.53
CA PRO A 91 4.18 11.51 13.51
C PRO A 91 4.96 11.99 12.27
N LEU A 92 4.71 13.22 11.81
CA LEU A 92 5.41 13.80 10.66
C LEU A 92 6.91 14.03 10.95
N ASP A 93 7.24 14.52 12.14
CA ASP A 93 8.65 14.71 12.52
C ASP A 93 9.39 13.38 12.61
N LYS A 94 8.73 12.34 13.14
CA LYS A 94 9.26 10.98 13.17
C LYS A 94 9.48 10.43 11.75
N TYR A 95 8.54 10.66 10.83
CA TYR A 95 8.69 10.29 9.42
C TYR A 95 9.93 10.93 8.82
N VAL A 96 10.09 12.25 8.97
CA VAL A 96 11.25 12.99 8.45
C VAL A 96 12.56 12.47 9.03
N GLN A 97 12.62 12.23 10.34
CA GLN A 97 13.81 11.66 10.98
C GLN A 97 14.15 10.25 10.49
N LEU A 98 13.14 9.42 10.21
CA LEU A 98 13.34 8.07 9.68
C LEU A 98 13.80 8.10 8.21
N MET A 99 13.28 9.01 7.39
CA MET A 99 13.78 9.20 6.01
C MET A 99 15.24 9.70 6.02
N ASP A 100 15.57 10.67 6.87
CA ASP A 100 16.95 11.13 7.06
C ASP A 100 17.87 10.01 7.54
N LEU A 101 17.37 9.09 8.37
CA LEU A 101 18.11 7.91 8.80
C LEU A 101 18.35 6.95 7.63
N GLN A 102 17.33 6.68 6.81
CA GLN A 102 17.47 5.85 5.61
C GLN A 102 18.54 6.42 4.66
N ASP A 103 18.57 7.75 4.51
CA ASP A 103 19.56 8.49 3.72
C ASP A 103 20.94 8.63 4.36
N ARG A 104 21.10 8.19 5.61
CA ARG A 104 22.37 8.29 6.34
C ARG A 104 23.00 6.92 6.57
N ASN A 105 22.21 5.95 7.01
CA ASN A 105 22.64 4.60 7.38
C ASN A 105 21.47 3.64 7.11
N GLU A 106 21.46 3.08 5.91
CA GLU A 106 20.36 2.22 5.43
C GLU A 106 20.20 0.97 6.29
N LYS A 107 21.32 0.40 6.75
CA LYS A 107 21.32 -0.79 7.64
C LYS A 107 20.66 -0.48 8.98
N LEU A 108 20.93 0.69 9.56
CA LEU A 108 20.33 1.12 10.82
C LEU A 108 18.84 1.42 10.66
N PHE A 109 18.44 2.07 9.56
CA PHE A 109 17.04 2.28 9.23
C PHE A 109 16.27 0.97 9.22
N TYR A 110 16.72 -0.01 8.42
CA TYR A 110 16.01 -1.29 8.32
C TYR A 110 16.09 -2.10 9.62
N ARG A 111 17.16 -1.98 10.40
CA ARG A 111 17.20 -2.59 11.73
C ARG A 111 16.10 -2.06 12.64
N VAL A 112 15.95 -0.72 12.72
CA VAL A 112 14.90 -0.08 13.51
C VAL A 112 13.51 -0.51 13.01
N MET A 113 13.31 -0.52 11.69
CA MET A 113 12.06 -1.00 11.08
C MET A 113 11.75 -2.45 11.45
N CYS A 114 12.71 -3.37 11.30
CA CYS A 114 12.48 -4.79 11.54
C CYS A 114 12.25 -5.13 13.02
N ASN A 115 12.99 -4.49 13.93
CA ASN A 115 12.87 -4.76 15.37
C ASN A 115 11.63 -4.09 15.99
N HIS A 116 11.13 -3.01 15.40
CA HIS A 116 10.02 -2.20 15.93
C HIS A 116 8.90 -2.01 14.90
N ILE A 117 8.62 -3.03 14.08
CA ILE A 117 7.72 -2.89 12.91
C ILE A 117 6.32 -2.39 13.26
N THR A 118 5.76 -2.83 14.41
CA THR A 118 4.44 -2.40 14.88
C THR A 118 4.37 -0.89 15.13
N ASP A 119 5.45 -0.31 15.66
CA ASP A 119 5.50 1.13 15.98
C ASP A 119 5.98 1.97 14.80
N MET A 120 6.86 1.43 13.96
CA MET A 120 7.49 2.16 12.86
C MET A 120 6.68 2.12 11.56
N MET A 121 5.93 1.04 11.30
CA MET A 121 5.11 0.93 10.10
C MET A 121 4.06 2.06 9.98
N PRO A 122 3.33 2.45 11.05
CA PRO A 122 2.39 3.57 10.98
C PRO A 122 3.04 4.95 10.77
N ILE A 123 4.35 5.05 10.98
CA ILE A 123 5.13 6.26 10.76
C ILE A 123 5.68 6.31 9.33
N VAL A 124 6.30 5.23 8.85
CA VAL A 124 6.91 5.16 7.51
C VAL A 124 5.87 4.93 6.40
N TYR A 125 4.74 4.33 6.75
CA TYR A 125 3.63 4.08 5.83
C TYR A 125 2.32 4.67 6.39
N THR A 126 1.18 4.04 6.11
CA THR A 126 -0.14 4.55 6.50
C THR A 126 -0.32 4.55 8.02
N PRO A 127 -0.87 5.63 8.60
CA PRO A 127 -1.45 6.80 7.93
C PRO A 127 -0.47 7.95 7.68
N THR A 128 0.71 7.98 8.33
CA THR A 128 1.59 9.15 8.36
C THR A 128 2.16 9.51 6.98
N VAL A 129 2.43 8.53 6.12
CA VAL A 129 2.93 8.77 4.76
C VAL A 129 1.97 9.64 3.94
N GLY A 130 0.65 9.53 4.16
CA GLY A 130 -0.33 10.39 3.49
C GLY A 130 -0.17 11.86 3.89
N LEU A 131 0.08 12.13 5.18
CA LEU A 131 0.39 13.47 5.67
C LEU A 131 1.74 13.97 5.13
N ALA A 132 2.73 13.09 5.03
CA ALA A 132 4.01 13.41 4.41
C ALA A 132 3.84 13.78 2.93
N CYS A 133 3.01 13.06 2.18
CA CYS A 133 2.65 13.41 0.81
C CYS A 133 1.96 14.78 0.74
N GLN A 134 0.97 15.07 1.58
CA GLN A 134 0.32 16.40 1.57
C GLN A 134 1.31 17.56 1.81
N ARG A 135 2.44 17.30 2.46
CA ARG A 135 3.48 18.28 2.77
C ARG A 135 4.79 18.03 2.02
N TYR A 136 4.80 17.21 0.97
CA TYR A 136 6.02 16.61 0.44
C TYR A 136 7.05 17.64 0.01
N GLY A 137 6.65 18.70 -0.70
CA GLY A 137 7.55 19.79 -1.11
C GLY A 137 8.14 20.57 0.06
N TYR A 138 7.38 20.76 1.14
CA TYR A 138 7.85 21.46 2.35
C TYR A 138 8.87 20.65 3.15
N ILE A 139 8.77 19.32 3.10
CA ILE A 139 9.66 18.40 3.82
C ILE A 139 10.72 17.78 2.89
N PHE A 140 10.76 18.19 1.62
CA PHE A 140 11.70 17.65 0.65
C PHE A 140 13.13 18.04 1.02
N ARG A 141 13.98 17.03 1.23
CA ARG A 141 15.38 17.22 1.67
C ARG A 141 16.36 16.52 0.75
N ARG A 142 16.29 15.20 0.70
CA ARG A 142 17.11 14.36 -0.16
C ARG A 142 16.21 13.63 -1.15
N PRO A 143 16.55 13.63 -2.44
CA PRO A 143 15.74 12.95 -3.44
C PRO A 143 15.80 11.43 -3.22
N ARG A 144 14.63 10.78 -3.26
CA ARG A 144 14.49 9.33 -3.36
C ARG A 144 13.56 8.97 -4.49
N GLY A 145 13.95 7.94 -5.25
CA GLY A 145 13.23 7.48 -6.41
C GLY A 145 13.56 8.25 -7.69
N LEU A 146 12.83 7.92 -8.73
CA LEU A 146 12.97 8.46 -10.08
C LEU A 146 11.69 9.20 -10.46
N PHE A 147 11.83 10.39 -11.03
CA PHE A 147 10.72 11.22 -11.49
C PHE A 147 10.76 11.25 -13.02
N ILE A 148 9.67 10.84 -13.66
CA ILE A 148 9.50 10.85 -15.12
C ILE A 148 8.27 11.70 -15.39
N THR A 149 8.39 12.69 -16.25
CA THR A 149 7.32 13.63 -16.56
C THR A 149 6.74 13.38 -17.95
N LYS A 150 5.57 13.98 -18.25
CA LYS A 150 5.03 13.96 -19.61
C LYS A 150 5.94 14.61 -20.67
N TYR A 151 6.90 15.45 -20.25
CA TYR A 151 7.86 16.09 -21.15
C TYR A 151 9.06 15.20 -21.48
N ASP A 152 9.19 14.06 -20.80
CA ASP A 152 10.30 13.12 -20.99
C ASP A 152 9.99 12.01 -21.99
N LYS A 153 8.81 12.05 -22.61
CA LYS A 153 8.42 11.10 -23.66
C LYS A 153 9.43 11.13 -24.80
N GLY A 154 9.90 9.96 -25.20
CA GLY A 154 11.01 9.74 -26.13
C GLY A 154 12.38 9.61 -25.46
N HIS A 155 12.49 9.90 -24.17
CA HIS A 155 13.72 9.91 -23.39
C HIS A 155 13.62 9.10 -22.08
N VAL A 156 12.55 8.33 -21.87
CA VAL A 156 12.32 7.60 -20.62
C VAL A 156 13.44 6.59 -20.36
N ARG A 157 14.00 5.99 -21.42
CA ARG A 157 15.15 5.08 -21.33
C ARG A 157 16.37 5.75 -20.70
N ASP A 158 16.67 6.99 -21.06
CA ASP A 158 17.83 7.72 -20.54
C ASP A 158 17.65 8.09 -19.05
N ILE A 159 16.43 8.45 -18.67
CA ILE A 159 16.07 8.73 -17.27
C ILE A 159 16.17 7.46 -16.45
N ILE A 160 15.58 6.36 -16.93
CA ILE A 160 15.70 5.06 -16.29
C ILE A 160 17.18 4.70 -16.15
N ALA A 161 18.01 4.88 -17.18
CA ALA A 161 19.46 4.62 -17.20
C ALA A 161 20.26 5.41 -16.15
N SER A 162 19.74 6.55 -15.68
CA SER A 162 20.37 7.39 -14.65
C SER A 162 20.30 6.79 -13.24
N TRP A 163 19.43 5.81 -13.01
CA TRP A 163 19.40 5.09 -11.73
C TRP A 163 20.71 4.28 -11.53
N PRO A 164 21.39 4.39 -10.37
CA PRO A 164 22.72 3.81 -10.19
C PRO A 164 22.72 2.28 -10.08
N GLU A 165 21.63 1.69 -9.60
CA GLU A 165 21.53 0.24 -9.41
C GLU A 165 21.17 -0.46 -10.72
N GLN A 166 21.99 -1.43 -11.12
CA GLN A 166 21.80 -2.17 -12.37
C GLN A 166 20.85 -3.36 -12.24
N ASN A 167 20.60 -3.83 -11.01
CA ASN A 167 19.86 -5.06 -10.74
C ASN A 167 18.55 -4.79 -9.98
N VAL A 168 17.72 -3.90 -10.52
CA VAL A 168 16.37 -3.66 -9.98
C VAL A 168 15.50 -4.90 -10.21
N LYS A 169 14.69 -5.25 -9.21
CA LYS A 169 13.75 -6.37 -9.23
C LYS A 169 12.33 -5.98 -8.86
N ALA A 170 12.14 -4.90 -8.12
CA ALA A 170 10.83 -4.40 -7.71
C ALA A 170 10.75 -2.89 -7.92
N ILE A 171 9.81 -2.48 -8.75
CA ILE A 171 9.42 -1.10 -8.96
C ILE A 171 8.03 -0.91 -8.35
N VAL A 172 7.87 0.16 -7.58
CA VAL A 172 6.55 0.67 -7.23
C VAL A 172 6.40 2.01 -7.95
N VAL A 173 5.36 2.14 -8.75
CA VAL A 173 5.09 3.32 -9.57
C VAL A 173 3.72 3.89 -9.23
N THR A 174 3.63 5.22 -9.20
CA THR A 174 2.38 5.98 -9.05
C THR A 174 2.39 7.20 -9.97
N ASP A 175 1.21 7.69 -10.36
CA ASP A 175 1.03 9.02 -10.95
C ASP A 175 0.44 10.05 -9.97
N GLY A 176 0.21 9.63 -8.72
CA GLY A 176 -0.28 10.47 -7.64
C GLY A 176 -1.74 10.93 -7.77
N GLU A 177 -2.53 10.37 -8.69
CA GLU A 177 -3.91 10.83 -8.95
C GLU A 177 -4.87 10.48 -7.81
N ARG A 178 -4.62 9.39 -7.08
CA ARG A 178 -5.52 8.90 -6.03
C ARG A 178 -4.74 8.40 -4.81
N ILE A 179 -3.98 9.29 -4.16
CA ILE A 179 -3.25 8.93 -2.94
C ILE A 179 -4.22 8.59 -1.82
N LEU A 180 -4.37 7.30 -1.50
CA LEU A 180 -5.26 6.80 -0.44
C LEU A 180 -6.68 7.42 -0.51
N GLY A 181 -7.20 7.90 0.63
CA GLY A 181 -8.42 8.72 0.73
C GLY A 181 -8.19 10.22 0.59
N LEU A 182 -7.00 10.66 0.15
CA LEU A 182 -6.59 12.06 0.06
C LEU A 182 -6.73 12.64 -1.34
N GLY A 183 -6.88 11.80 -2.37
CA GLY A 183 -7.09 12.20 -3.76
C GLY A 183 -5.81 12.64 -4.47
N ASP A 184 -5.95 13.49 -5.49
CA ASP A 184 -4.85 13.88 -6.36
C ASP A 184 -3.81 14.75 -5.65
N LEU A 185 -2.60 14.22 -5.44
CA LEU A 185 -1.46 14.96 -4.90
C LEU A 185 -0.34 15.18 -5.94
N GLY A 186 -0.53 14.73 -7.18
CA GLY A 186 0.49 14.80 -8.23
C GLY A 186 1.85 14.27 -7.77
N CYS A 187 2.91 15.01 -8.07
CA CYS A 187 4.30 14.65 -7.76
C CYS A 187 4.56 14.48 -6.25
N TYR A 188 3.74 15.08 -5.38
CA TYR A 188 3.84 14.86 -3.93
C TYR A 188 3.51 13.41 -3.50
N GLY A 189 2.92 12.61 -4.39
CA GLY A 189 2.64 11.20 -4.17
C GLY A 189 3.89 10.30 -4.02
N MET A 190 5.10 10.80 -4.29
CA MET A 190 6.34 9.98 -4.30
C MET A 190 6.61 9.30 -2.96
N GLY A 191 6.12 9.86 -1.85
CA GLY A 191 6.20 9.24 -0.53
C GLY A 191 5.60 7.82 -0.49
N ILE A 192 4.59 7.53 -1.31
CA ILE A 192 3.92 6.23 -1.34
C ILE A 192 4.83 5.12 -1.90
N PRO A 193 5.39 5.20 -3.13
CA PRO A 193 6.38 4.25 -3.60
C PRO A 193 7.57 4.06 -2.65
N VAL A 194 8.09 5.14 -2.07
CA VAL A 194 9.21 5.10 -1.13
C VAL A 194 8.83 4.29 0.12
N GLY A 195 7.67 4.60 0.72
CA GLY A 195 7.16 3.89 1.90
C GLY A 195 6.86 2.41 1.61
N LYS A 196 6.21 2.10 0.47
CA LYS A 196 5.95 0.72 0.04
C LYS A 196 7.23 -0.09 -0.07
N LEU A 197 8.24 0.43 -0.75
CA LEU A 197 9.51 -0.29 -0.94
C LEU A 197 10.31 -0.44 0.37
N ALA A 198 10.15 0.49 1.31
CA ALA A 198 10.66 0.30 2.66
C ALA A 198 10.01 -0.92 3.35
N LEU A 199 8.70 -1.12 3.20
CA LEU A 199 8.00 -2.30 3.72
C LEU A 199 8.36 -3.59 2.99
N TYR A 200 8.58 -3.54 1.66
CA TYR A 200 9.10 -4.68 0.90
C TYR A 200 10.41 -5.21 1.50
N THR A 201 11.31 -4.30 1.86
CA THR A 201 12.57 -4.68 2.48
C THR A 201 12.37 -5.16 3.92
N ALA A 202 11.65 -4.39 4.75
CA ALA A 202 11.51 -4.68 6.17
C ALA A 202 10.68 -5.95 6.47
N ILE A 203 9.65 -6.23 5.66
CA ILE A 203 8.69 -7.32 5.90
C ILE A 203 9.00 -8.53 5.01
N ALA A 204 9.22 -8.30 3.70
CA ALA A 204 9.41 -9.38 2.74
C ALA A 204 10.89 -9.73 2.49
N GLY A 205 11.84 -8.94 3.01
CA GLY A 205 13.27 -9.19 2.85
C GLY A 205 13.80 -8.96 1.44
N VAL A 206 13.08 -8.18 0.61
CA VAL A 206 13.58 -7.74 -0.70
C VAL A 206 14.78 -6.81 -0.47
N HIS A 207 15.86 -7.01 -1.22
CA HIS A 207 17.06 -6.20 -1.00
C HIS A 207 16.82 -4.75 -1.46
N PRO A 208 17.16 -3.72 -0.66
CA PRO A 208 16.80 -2.33 -0.96
C PRO A 208 17.44 -1.80 -2.24
N SER A 209 18.64 -2.28 -2.61
CA SER A 209 19.26 -1.93 -3.90
C SER A 209 18.55 -2.51 -5.12
N GLN A 210 17.61 -3.44 -4.92
CA GLN A 210 16.76 -3.99 -5.97
C GLN A 210 15.40 -3.28 -6.06
N CYS A 211 15.19 -2.25 -5.24
CA CYS A 211 13.96 -1.49 -5.16
C CYS A 211 14.12 -0.14 -5.88
N LEU A 212 13.16 0.23 -6.71
CA LEU A 212 13.13 1.51 -7.43
C LEU A 212 11.76 2.17 -7.29
N PRO A 213 11.62 3.23 -6.48
CA PRO A 213 10.41 4.04 -6.42
C PRO A 213 10.32 4.96 -7.64
N VAL A 214 9.16 5.03 -8.28
CA VAL A 214 8.94 5.84 -9.50
C VAL A 214 7.70 6.72 -9.35
N MET A 215 7.82 7.98 -9.77
CA MET A 215 6.72 8.94 -9.93
C MET A 215 6.59 9.30 -11.40
N ILE A 216 5.38 9.10 -11.95
CA ILE A 216 5.01 9.57 -13.28
C ILE A 216 4.24 10.90 -13.15
N ASP A 217 4.90 12.02 -13.36
CA ASP A 217 4.29 13.36 -13.23
C ASP A 217 3.74 13.86 -14.57
N VAL A 218 2.43 13.69 -14.75
CA VAL A 218 1.69 14.18 -15.93
C VAL A 218 0.91 15.46 -15.62
N GLY A 219 1.24 16.13 -14.52
CA GLY A 219 0.46 17.24 -13.95
C GLY A 219 -0.47 16.78 -12.82
N THR A 220 -1.24 17.72 -12.27
CA THR A 220 -2.23 17.47 -11.22
C THR A 220 -3.49 18.26 -11.51
N ASP A 221 -4.66 17.68 -11.25
CA ASP A 221 -5.96 18.35 -11.34
C ASP A 221 -6.32 19.14 -10.07
N ARG A 222 -5.53 19.02 -8.99
CA ARG A 222 -5.70 19.82 -7.78
C ARG A 222 -5.22 21.27 -7.97
N GLN A 223 -6.17 22.19 -8.07
CA GLN A 223 -5.90 23.63 -8.23
C GLN A 223 -5.01 24.19 -7.13
N SER A 224 -5.24 23.82 -5.87
CA SER A 224 -4.44 24.32 -4.74
C SER A 224 -2.95 23.95 -4.82
N LEU A 225 -2.58 22.84 -5.49
CA LEU A 225 -1.18 22.49 -5.71
C LEU A 225 -0.58 23.25 -6.89
N ARG A 226 -1.33 23.45 -7.97
CA ARG A 226 -0.87 24.27 -9.10
C ARG A 226 -0.61 25.72 -8.68
N ASP A 227 -1.44 26.26 -7.79
CA ASP A 227 -1.30 27.61 -7.25
C ASP A 227 -0.20 27.74 -6.19
N ASP A 228 0.18 26.65 -5.53
CA ASP A 228 1.22 26.66 -4.49
C ASP A 228 2.61 26.94 -5.12
N PRO A 229 3.29 28.05 -4.78
CA PRO A 229 4.64 28.34 -5.29
C PRO A 229 5.69 27.31 -4.86
N LEU A 230 5.44 26.55 -3.80
CA LEU A 230 6.35 25.54 -3.26
C LEU A 230 6.05 24.12 -3.78
N TYR A 231 5.03 23.96 -4.63
CA TYR A 231 4.79 22.69 -5.30
C TYR A 231 5.93 22.32 -6.24
N ILE A 232 6.47 21.11 -6.07
CA ILE A 232 7.68 20.63 -6.76
C ILE A 232 7.38 19.78 -8.01
N GLY A 233 6.11 19.64 -8.40
CA GLY A 233 5.70 18.94 -9.62
C GLY A 233 5.27 19.88 -10.73
N LEU A 234 4.83 19.30 -11.84
CA LEU A 234 4.28 20.04 -12.98
C LEU A 234 2.99 20.77 -12.59
N LYS A 235 2.98 22.09 -12.81
CA LYS A 235 1.83 22.97 -12.56
C LYS A 235 0.75 22.91 -13.64
N ASP A 236 0.83 21.92 -14.52
CA ASP A 236 -0.19 21.68 -15.53
C ASP A 236 -1.36 20.89 -14.96
N LYS A 237 -2.51 20.97 -15.63
CA LYS A 237 -3.56 19.94 -15.46
C LYS A 237 -3.04 18.58 -15.92
N ARG A 238 -3.66 17.52 -15.42
CA ARG A 238 -3.30 16.15 -15.82
C ARG A 238 -3.47 15.98 -17.32
N ASP A 239 -2.44 15.43 -17.97
CA ASP A 239 -2.58 14.95 -19.34
C ASP A 239 -3.46 13.70 -19.35
N ARG A 240 -4.57 13.79 -20.09
CA ARG A 240 -5.52 12.69 -20.31
C ARG A 240 -5.63 12.32 -21.79
N SER A 241 -4.73 12.84 -22.62
CA SER A 241 -4.64 12.49 -24.03
C SER A 241 -4.00 11.12 -24.23
N GLU A 242 -3.96 10.65 -25.47
CA GLU A 242 -3.24 9.44 -25.87
C GLU A 242 -1.74 9.50 -25.48
N SER A 243 -1.17 10.70 -25.33
CA SER A 243 0.22 10.87 -24.91
C SER A 243 0.49 10.35 -23.50
N TYR A 244 -0.50 10.30 -22.61
CA TYR A 244 -0.37 9.62 -21.31
C TYR A 244 -0.11 8.13 -21.51
N ASP A 245 -0.89 7.48 -22.39
CA ASP A 245 -0.78 6.05 -22.64
C ASP A 245 0.53 5.68 -23.31
N GLU A 246 0.96 6.50 -24.26
CA GLU A 246 2.25 6.33 -24.94
C GLU A 246 3.44 6.50 -23.97
N LEU A 247 3.35 7.43 -23.01
CA LEU A 247 4.38 7.58 -21.97
C LEU A 247 4.45 6.35 -21.06
N ILE A 248 3.30 5.82 -20.64
CA ILE A 248 3.29 4.61 -19.80
C ILE A 248 3.80 3.41 -20.61
N ASP A 249 3.43 3.27 -21.89
CA ASP A 249 3.97 2.22 -22.76
C ASP A 249 5.50 2.29 -22.89
N GLU A 250 6.03 3.50 -23.10
CA GLU A 250 7.48 3.75 -23.16
C GLU A 250 8.16 3.39 -21.82
N PHE A 251 7.56 3.78 -20.70
CA PHE A 251 8.06 3.41 -19.36
C PHE A 251 8.12 1.89 -19.17
N MET A 252 7.05 1.17 -19.50
CA MET A 252 6.99 -0.29 -19.36
C MET A 252 8.08 -0.98 -20.21
N GLN A 253 8.27 -0.51 -21.45
CA GLN A 253 9.31 -1.02 -22.35
C GLN A 253 10.71 -0.72 -21.81
N ALA A 254 10.98 0.53 -21.44
CA ALA A 254 12.29 0.93 -20.94
C ALA A 254 12.68 0.22 -19.63
N VAL A 255 11.71 -0.09 -18.76
CA VAL A 255 11.96 -0.92 -17.57
C VAL A 255 12.41 -2.33 -17.95
N VAL A 256 11.70 -3.00 -18.87
CA VAL A 256 12.04 -4.37 -19.28
C VAL A 256 13.34 -4.42 -20.07
N GLU A 257 13.59 -3.43 -20.93
CA GLU A 257 14.86 -3.31 -21.65
C GLU A 257 16.04 -3.21 -20.69
N ARG A 258 15.89 -2.44 -19.60
CA ARG A 258 16.97 -2.25 -18.63
C ARG A 258 17.12 -3.40 -17.64
N TYR A 259 16.02 -3.87 -17.05
CA TYR A 259 16.04 -4.76 -15.88
C TYR A 259 15.53 -6.18 -16.16
N GLY A 260 15.00 -6.42 -17.37
CA GLY A 260 14.49 -7.70 -17.84
C GLY A 260 13.01 -7.95 -17.50
N GLN A 261 12.43 -8.94 -18.19
CA GLN A 261 11.01 -9.29 -18.13
C GLN A 261 10.50 -9.69 -16.73
N ASN A 262 11.41 -10.15 -15.87
CA ASN A 262 11.11 -10.60 -14.51
C ASN A 262 11.15 -9.46 -13.48
N CYS A 263 11.42 -8.22 -13.89
CA CYS A 263 11.30 -7.07 -12.99
C CYS A 263 9.82 -6.84 -12.66
N LEU A 264 9.49 -6.92 -11.37
CA LEU A 264 8.16 -6.64 -10.86
C LEU A 264 7.87 -5.15 -10.97
N ILE A 265 6.69 -4.80 -11.51
CA ILE A 265 6.17 -3.44 -11.58
C ILE A 265 4.83 -3.41 -10.86
N GLN A 266 4.80 -2.84 -9.66
CA GLN A 266 3.60 -2.62 -8.88
C GLN A 266 3.04 -1.23 -9.19
N PHE A 267 1.78 -1.18 -9.66
CA PHE A 267 1.02 0.06 -9.74
C PHE A 267 0.37 0.39 -8.39
N GLU A 268 0.46 1.64 -7.97
CA GLU A 268 -0.07 2.12 -6.69
C GLU A 268 -0.73 3.50 -6.85
N ASP A 269 -1.88 3.70 -6.18
CA ASP A 269 -2.57 5.00 -6.04
C ASP A 269 -2.90 5.73 -7.37
N PHE A 270 -3.16 4.96 -8.44
CA PHE A 270 -3.73 5.46 -9.68
C PHE A 270 -5.24 5.71 -9.52
N ALA A 271 -5.85 6.55 -10.36
CA ALA A 271 -7.30 6.67 -10.39
C ALA A 271 -7.99 5.42 -10.95
N ASN A 272 -9.20 5.12 -10.43
CA ASN A 272 -10.05 3.98 -10.79
C ASN A 272 -10.05 3.60 -12.27
N SER A 273 -10.27 4.57 -13.18
CA SER A 273 -10.30 4.28 -14.61
C SER A 273 -8.95 3.82 -15.15
N ASN A 274 -7.84 4.43 -14.70
CA ASN A 274 -6.50 4.09 -15.14
C ASN A 274 -6.00 2.82 -14.47
N ALA A 275 -6.19 2.61 -13.17
CA ALA A 275 -5.69 1.41 -12.50
C ALA A 275 -6.21 0.12 -13.13
N PHE A 276 -7.53 0.01 -13.38
CA PHE A 276 -8.11 -1.16 -14.05
C PHE A 276 -7.63 -1.30 -15.49
N ARG A 277 -7.63 -0.20 -16.25
CA ARG A 277 -7.24 -0.21 -17.67
C ARG A 277 -5.77 -0.60 -17.86
N LEU A 278 -4.88 -0.05 -17.05
CA LEU A 278 -3.44 -0.34 -17.09
C LEU A 278 -3.16 -1.76 -16.61
N LEU A 279 -3.82 -2.22 -15.53
CA LEU A 279 -3.70 -3.60 -15.07
C LEU A 279 -4.10 -4.57 -16.18
N GLU A 280 -5.25 -4.36 -16.83
CA GLU A 280 -5.72 -5.24 -17.90
C GLU A 280 -4.80 -5.20 -19.14
N LYS A 281 -4.31 -4.01 -19.51
CA LYS A 281 -3.40 -3.82 -20.63
C LYS A 281 -2.07 -4.56 -20.45
N TYR A 282 -1.53 -4.60 -19.22
CA TYR A 282 -0.15 -5.05 -18.97
C TYR A 282 -0.02 -6.41 -18.29
N ARG A 283 -1.02 -6.91 -17.56
CA ARG A 283 -0.93 -8.15 -16.75
C ARG A 283 -0.54 -9.43 -17.50
N ASN A 284 -0.84 -9.49 -18.79
CA ASN A 284 -0.51 -10.65 -19.64
C ASN A 284 0.78 -10.44 -20.46
N LYS A 285 1.44 -9.28 -20.30
CA LYS A 285 2.63 -8.88 -21.07
C LYS A 285 3.84 -8.59 -20.19
N TYR A 286 3.64 -8.18 -18.94
CA TYR A 286 4.66 -7.77 -17.99
C TYR A 286 4.44 -8.43 -16.63
N THR A 287 5.49 -8.49 -15.80
CA THR A 287 5.36 -8.92 -14.40
C THR A 287 4.77 -7.76 -13.59
N VAL A 288 3.45 -7.59 -13.68
CA VAL A 288 2.73 -6.48 -13.02
C VAL A 288 1.65 -6.97 -12.08
N PHE A 289 1.37 -6.14 -11.07
CA PHE A 289 0.14 -6.21 -10.31
C PHE A 289 -0.20 -4.82 -9.77
N ASN A 290 -1.43 -4.65 -9.27
CA ASN A 290 -1.85 -3.43 -8.59
C ASN A 290 -2.28 -3.80 -7.16
N ASP A 291 -1.67 -3.19 -6.16
CA ASP A 291 -1.95 -3.54 -4.75
C ASP A 291 -3.31 -3.04 -4.28
N ASP A 292 -3.76 -1.87 -4.75
CA ASP A 292 -5.07 -1.31 -4.42
C ASP A 292 -6.23 -2.20 -4.87
N ILE A 293 -6.07 -2.89 -6.02
CA ILE A 293 -7.04 -3.85 -6.56
C ILE A 293 -6.79 -5.25 -5.99
N GLN A 294 -5.61 -5.83 -6.27
CA GLN A 294 -5.34 -7.24 -6.03
C GLN A 294 -4.84 -7.52 -4.61
N GLY A 295 -4.02 -6.63 -4.04
CA GLY A 295 -3.53 -6.72 -2.67
C GLY A 295 -4.67 -6.55 -1.67
N THR A 296 -5.50 -5.50 -1.84
CA THR A 296 -6.71 -5.26 -1.05
C THR A 296 -7.68 -6.44 -1.13
N ALA A 297 -7.90 -6.99 -2.32
CA ALA A 297 -8.72 -8.19 -2.50
C ALA A 297 -8.19 -9.36 -1.67
N SER A 298 -6.89 -9.65 -1.80
CA SER A 298 -6.23 -10.77 -1.13
C SER A 298 -6.35 -10.67 0.40
N VAL A 299 -6.04 -9.51 0.99
CA VAL A 299 -6.10 -9.34 2.46
C VAL A 299 -7.54 -9.35 2.98
N ALA A 300 -8.50 -8.79 2.23
CA ALA A 300 -9.91 -8.82 2.63
C ALA A 300 -10.47 -10.25 2.61
N VAL A 301 -10.18 -11.02 1.55
CA VAL A 301 -10.59 -12.43 1.46
C VAL A 301 -9.92 -13.27 2.54
N ALA A 302 -8.64 -13.04 2.84
CA ALA A 302 -7.99 -13.67 3.99
C ALA A 302 -8.72 -13.37 5.32
N GLY A 303 -9.16 -12.12 5.50
CA GLY A 303 -10.00 -11.70 6.63
C GLY A 303 -11.36 -12.41 6.68
N PHE A 304 -12.03 -12.58 5.53
CA PHE A 304 -13.28 -13.34 5.46
C PHE A 304 -13.05 -14.81 5.79
N LEU A 305 -12.06 -15.48 5.20
CA LEU A 305 -11.73 -16.87 5.53
C LEU A 305 -11.41 -17.05 7.02
N ALA A 306 -10.77 -16.06 7.64
CA ALA A 306 -10.55 -16.05 9.09
C ALA A 306 -11.86 -15.89 9.88
N SER A 307 -12.77 -15.01 9.44
CA SER A 307 -14.07 -14.79 10.09
C SER A 307 -14.97 -16.03 9.99
N LEU A 308 -14.90 -16.79 8.90
CA LEU A 308 -15.63 -18.06 8.71
C LEU A 308 -15.35 -19.08 9.82
N ARG A 309 -14.13 -19.08 10.37
CA ARG A 309 -13.76 -19.96 11.49
C ARG A 309 -14.47 -19.59 12.80
N ILE A 310 -14.93 -18.36 12.93
CA ILE A 310 -15.71 -17.85 14.07
C ILE A 310 -17.21 -18.08 13.80
N THR A 311 -17.70 -17.71 12.62
CA THR A 311 -19.12 -17.83 12.25
C THR A 311 -19.56 -19.28 12.01
N LYS A 312 -18.61 -20.18 11.73
CA LYS A 312 -18.83 -21.60 11.38
C LYS A 312 -19.65 -21.76 10.10
N THR A 313 -19.43 -20.89 9.12
CA THR A 313 -20.06 -20.92 7.79
C THR A 313 -19.03 -21.15 6.69
N LYS A 314 -19.46 -21.51 5.48
CA LYS A 314 -18.64 -21.49 4.25
C LYS A 314 -18.77 -20.15 3.54
N LEU A 315 -17.87 -19.85 2.59
CA LEU A 315 -17.95 -18.59 1.86
C LEU A 315 -19.26 -18.49 1.08
N GLY A 316 -19.66 -19.57 0.41
CA GLY A 316 -20.93 -19.69 -0.33
C GLY A 316 -22.21 -19.62 0.52
N ASP A 317 -22.14 -19.64 1.85
CA ASP A 317 -23.30 -19.45 2.73
C ASP A 317 -23.60 -17.97 3.00
N ASN A 318 -22.68 -17.07 2.61
CA ASN A 318 -22.72 -15.66 3.00
C ASN A 318 -23.27 -14.77 1.88
N LYS A 319 -23.91 -13.66 2.30
CA LYS A 319 -24.27 -12.54 1.43
C LYS A 319 -23.42 -11.34 1.78
N PHE A 320 -22.75 -10.78 0.79
CA PHE A 320 -21.80 -9.68 0.91
C PHE A 320 -22.46 -8.39 0.42
N LEU A 321 -22.45 -7.35 1.25
CA LEU A 321 -22.87 -6.01 0.85
C LEU A 321 -21.70 -5.05 0.98
N PHE A 322 -21.35 -4.40 -0.12
CA PHE A 322 -20.30 -3.39 -0.17
C PHE A 322 -20.89 -2.00 -0.21
N GLN A 323 -20.48 -1.15 0.74
CA GLN A 323 -20.58 0.29 0.64
C GLN A 323 -19.34 0.83 -0.08
N GLY A 324 -19.51 1.13 -1.36
CA GLY A 324 -18.44 1.47 -2.30
C GLY A 324 -18.37 0.47 -3.46
N ALA A 325 -18.14 0.96 -4.67
CA ALA A 325 -18.00 0.17 -5.89
C ALA A 325 -16.81 0.65 -6.76
N GLY A 326 -15.69 0.98 -6.09
CA GLY A 326 -14.41 1.35 -6.71
C GLY A 326 -13.45 0.16 -6.86
N GLU A 327 -12.17 0.45 -7.07
CA GLU A 327 -11.07 -0.53 -7.22
C GLU A 327 -11.08 -1.62 -6.14
N ALA A 328 -11.02 -1.20 -4.87
CA ALA A 328 -11.00 -2.12 -3.73
C ALA A 328 -12.24 -3.03 -3.73
N SER A 329 -13.45 -2.47 -3.77
CA SER A 329 -14.68 -3.27 -3.70
C SER A 329 -14.82 -4.25 -4.86
N LEU A 330 -14.51 -3.84 -6.08
CA LEU A 330 -14.60 -4.70 -7.26
C LEU A 330 -13.53 -5.79 -7.24
N GLY A 331 -12.29 -5.45 -6.86
CA GLY A 331 -11.22 -6.43 -6.68
C GLY A 331 -11.57 -7.48 -5.62
N ILE A 332 -12.08 -7.04 -4.46
CA ILE A 332 -12.54 -7.94 -3.40
C ILE A 332 -13.69 -8.82 -3.91
N ALA A 333 -14.70 -8.23 -4.57
CA ALA A 333 -15.86 -8.96 -5.09
C ALA A 333 -15.43 -10.05 -6.09
N ASP A 334 -14.57 -9.72 -7.05
CA ASP A 334 -14.07 -10.67 -8.05
C ASP A 334 -13.27 -11.81 -7.39
N LEU A 335 -12.47 -11.51 -6.35
CA LEU A 335 -11.73 -12.55 -5.63
C LEU A 335 -12.63 -13.42 -4.74
N ILE A 336 -13.69 -12.87 -4.15
CA ILE A 336 -14.72 -13.66 -3.45
C ILE A 336 -15.37 -14.63 -4.43
N VAL A 337 -15.71 -14.19 -5.65
CA VAL A 337 -16.28 -15.07 -6.68
C VAL A 337 -15.34 -16.24 -6.96
N ASN A 338 -14.05 -15.96 -7.24
CA ASN A 338 -13.06 -17.01 -7.47
C ASN A 338 -12.95 -17.98 -6.28
N ALA A 339 -12.93 -17.47 -5.05
CA ALA A 339 -12.87 -18.31 -3.85
C ALA A 339 -14.14 -19.16 -3.66
N MET A 340 -15.33 -18.65 -4.01
CA MET A 340 -16.56 -19.45 -4.02
C MET A 340 -16.57 -20.52 -5.12
N GLN A 341 -15.92 -20.25 -6.27
CA GLN A 341 -15.76 -21.27 -7.31
C GLN A 341 -14.86 -22.41 -6.85
N GLU A 342 -13.82 -22.13 -6.05
CA GLU A 342 -13.02 -23.19 -5.40
C GLU A 342 -13.84 -24.02 -4.40
N GLU A 343 -14.90 -23.46 -3.81
CA GLU A 343 -15.89 -24.21 -3.00
C GLU A 343 -16.91 -25.00 -3.86
N GLY A 344 -16.89 -24.84 -5.19
CA GLY A 344 -17.73 -25.56 -6.14
C GLY A 344 -18.96 -24.80 -6.67
N LEU A 345 -19.10 -23.51 -6.39
CA LEU A 345 -20.20 -22.70 -6.94
C LEU A 345 -19.92 -22.30 -8.40
N SER A 346 -20.97 -22.12 -9.19
CA SER A 346 -20.86 -21.42 -10.48
C SER A 346 -20.59 -19.92 -10.29
N VAL A 347 -20.08 -19.26 -11.33
CA VAL A 347 -19.85 -17.81 -11.33
C VAL A 347 -21.15 -17.06 -11.05
N GLU A 348 -22.26 -17.52 -11.63
CA GLU A 348 -23.58 -16.92 -11.49
C GLU A 348 -24.10 -17.05 -10.06
N GLU A 349 -23.95 -18.22 -9.43
CA GLU A 349 -24.34 -18.44 -8.04
C GLU A 349 -23.52 -17.62 -7.05
N ALA A 350 -22.22 -17.48 -7.32
CA ALA A 350 -21.31 -16.66 -6.52
C ALA A 350 -21.66 -15.17 -6.64
N ARG A 351 -21.85 -14.66 -7.86
CA ARG A 351 -22.23 -13.25 -8.10
C ARG A 351 -23.57 -12.88 -7.46
N LYS A 352 -24.55 -13.78 -7.45
CA LYS A 352 -25.86 -13.58 -6.77
C LYS A 352 -25.75 -13.31 -5.26
N ARG A 353 -24.60 -13.58 -4.64
CA ARG A 353 -24.35 -13.34 -3.21
C ARG A 353 -23.71 -12.00 -2.92
N ILE A 354 -23.30 -11.25 -3.94
CA ILE A 354 -22.53 -10.02 -3.79
C ILE A 354 -23.37 -8.83 -4.25
N TRP A 355 -23.49 -7.84 -3.39
CA TRP A 355 -24.27 -6.62 -3.60
C TRP A 355 -23.34 -5.41 -3.47
N LEU A 356 -23.42 -4.48 -4.40
CA LEU A 356 -22.58 -3.28 -4.43
C LEU A 356 -23.45 -2.02 -4.32
N VAL A 357 -22.97 -1.02 -3.57
CA VAL A 357 -23.59 0.30 -3.46
C VAL A 357 -22.57 1.34 -3.90
N ASP A 358 -22.96 2.25 -4.80
CA ASP A 358 -22.15 3.40 -5.17
C ASP A 358 -22.81 4.73 -4.75
N SER A 359 -22.26 5.87 -5.18
CA SER A 359 -22.78 7.19 -4.84
C SER A 359 -24.22 7.45 -5.34
N ARG A 360 -24.78 6.56 -6.17
CA ARG A 360 -26.14 6.64 -6.71
C ARG A 360 -27.07 5.57 -6.13
N GLY A 361 -26.61 4.79 -5.15
CA GLY A 361 -27.39 3.74 -4.50
C GLY A 361 -26.98 2.32 -4.91
N LEU A 362 -27.89 1.37 -4.69
CA LEU A 362 -27.70 -0.04 -4.98
C LEU A 362 -27.48 -0.27 -6.49
N ILE A 363 -26.52 -1.12 -6.84
CA ILE A 363 -26.31 -1.56 -8.22
C ILE A 363 -27.35 -2.63 -8.58
N VAL A 364 -28.35 -2.26 -9.37
CA VAL A 364 -29.46 -3.13 -9.80
C VAL A 364 -29.70 -3.02 -11.31
N GLN A 365 -30.34 -4.03 -11.90
CA GLN A 365 -30.69 -4.02 -13.33
C GLN A 365 -31.68 -2.89 -13.64
N GLY A 366 -31.49 -2.22 -14.78
CA GLY A 366 -32.38 -1.15 -15.23
C GLY A 366 -32.35 0.12 -14.35
N ARG A 367 -31.30 0.32 -13.53
CA ARG A 367 -31.16 1.50 -12.66
C ARG A 367 -31.36 2.80 -13.46
N PRO A 368 -32.28 3.69 -13.05
CA PRO A 368 -32.72 4.83 -13.85
C PRO A 368 -31.67 5.94 -13.99
N SER A 369 -30.67 6.01 -13.10
CA SER A 369 -29.65 7.05 -13.15
C SER A 369 -28.27 6.56 -12.69
N GLY A 370 -27.21 7.27 -13.08
CA GLY A 370 -25.84 7.00 -12.61
C GLY A 370 -25.00 6.07 -13.49
N GLY A 371 -25.61 5.42 -14.49
CA GLY A 371 -24.92 4.46 -15.37
C GLY A 371 -24.38 3.23 -14.63
N ILE A 372 -24.17 2.13 -15.35
CA ILE A 372 -23.53 0.93 -14.79
C ILE A 372 -22.39 0.60 -15.75
N THR A 373 -21.15 0.73 -15.27
CA THR A 373 -19.98 0.29 -16.04
C THR A 373 -20.02 -1.23 -16.20
N GLU A 374 -19.37 -1.76 -17.22
CA GLU A 374 -19.35 -3.21 -17.49
C GLU A 374 -18.95 -4.03 -16.24
N HIS A 375 -17.93 -3.58 -15.51
CA HIS A 375 -17.46 -4.22 -14.27
C HIS A 375 -18.53 -4.25 -13.18
N LYS A 376 -19.29 -3.15 -12.99
CA LYS A 376 -20.39 -3.10 -12.02
C LYS A 376 -21.60 -3.95 -12.47
N GLY A 377 -21.84 -4.03 -13.78
CA GLY A 377 -22.97 -4.75 -14.36
C GLY A 377 -23.00 -6.23 -14.02
N ARG A 378 -21.84 -6.84 -13.77
CA ARG A 378 -21.71 -8.25 -13.34
C ARG A 378 -22.40 -8.54 -12.00
N TYR A 379 -22.62 -7.52 -11.18
CA TYR A 379 -23.24 -7.58 -9.87
C TYR A 379 -24.61 -6.89 -9.82
N ALA A 380 -25.15 -6.49 -10.97
CA ALA A 380 -26.47 -5.88 -11.07
C ALA A 380 -27.55 -6.96 -11.03
N HIS A 381 -28.27 -7.05 -9.92
CA HIS A 381 -29.37 -7.99 -9.72
C HIS A 381 -30.72 -7.36 -10.02
N GLU A 382 -31.72 -8.19 -10.31
CA GLU A 382 -33.11 -7.74 -10.32
C GLU A 382 -33.55 -7.47 -8.88
N HIS A 383 -33.71 -6.20 -8.53
CA HIS A 383 -34.10 -5.76 -7.20
C HIS A 383 -34.64 -4.33 -7.28
N LYS A 384 -35.41 -3.92 -6.25
CA LYS A 384 -35.85 -2.53 -6.12
C LYS A 384 -34.65 -1.58 -6.08
N ASP A 385 -34.74 -0.49 -6.82
CA ASP A 385 -33.80 0.63 -6.73
C ASP A 385 -33.92 1.30 -5.35
N LEU A 386 -32.81 1.31 -4.62
CA LEU A 386 -32.71 1.82 -3.26
C LEU A 386 -31.46 2.68 -3.15
N THR A 387 -31.60 3.86 -2.54
CA THR A 387 -30.51 4.83 -2.39
C THR A 387 -30.04 4.98 -0.94
N ASP A 388 -30.91 4.70 0.02
CA ASP A 388 -30.57 4.73 1.45
C ASP A 388 -29.91 3.42 1.89
N LEU A 389 -28.71 3.52 2.47
CA LEU A 389 -27.93 2.34 2.89
C LEU A 389 -28.64 1.53 3.97
N THR A 390 -29.39 2.17 4.87
CA THR A 390 -30.12 1.47 5.94
C THR A 390 -31.23 0.60 5.35
N GLU A 391 -31.99 1.13 4.40
CA GLU A 391 -33.02 0.39 3.68
C GLU A 391 -32.42 -0.73 2.81
N ILE A 392 -31.27 -0.48 2.17
CA ILE A 392 -30.53 -1.52 1.44
C ILE A 392 -30.13 -2.67 2.38
N VAL A 393 -29.54 -2.36 3.54
CA VAL A 393 -29.12 -3.38 4.53
C VAL A 393 -30.32 -4.20 5.01
N LYS A 394 -31.46 -3.55 5.30
CA LYS A 394 -32.69 -4.24 5.72
C LYS A 394 -33.30 -5.10 4.61
N ALA A 395 -33.21 -4.68 3.35
CA ALA A 395 -33.73 -5.43 2.21
C ALA A 395 -32.84 -6.63 1.84
N VAL A 396 -31.53 -6.41 1.73
CA VAL A 396 -30.56 -7.45 1.34
C VAL A 396 -30.33 -8.46 2.47
N LYS A 397 -30.34 -8.00 3.72
CA LYS A 397 -29.99 -8.75 4.94
C LYS A 397 -28.65 -9.49 4.79
N PRO A 398 -27.54 -8.76 4.56
CA PRO A 398 -26.24 -9.37 4.32
C PRO A 398 -25.67 -10.01 5.58
N THR A 399 -24.85 -11.06 5.44
CA THR A 399 -24.11 -11.62 6.57
C THR A 399 -22.76 -10.91 6.78
N VAL A 400 -22.24 -10.30 5.71
CA VAL A 400 -20.99 -9.54 5.67
C VAL A 400 -21.25 -8.14 5.12
N LEU A 401 -20.94 -7.11 5.90
CA LEU A 401 -21.00 -5.70 5.50
C LEU A 401 -19.59 -5.14 5.36
N ILE A 402 -19.26 -4.59 4.20
CA ILE A 402 -17.90 -4.12 3.87
C ILE A 402 -17.96 -2.67 3.42
N GLY A 403 -17.13 -1.83 4.01
CA GLY A 403 -16.99 -0.43 3.65
C GLY A 403 -15.64 -0.19 2.98
N ALA A 404 -15.66 0.43 1.81
CA ALA A 404 -14.45 0.86 1.09
C ALA A 404 -14.74 2.12 0.24
N ALA A 405 -15.54 3.05 0.79
CA ALA A 405 -16.01 4.25 0.07
C ALA A 405 -15.40 5.57 0.55
N ALA A 406 -14.59 5.55 1.61
CA ALA A 406 -14.06 6.72 2.31
C ALA A 406 -15.15 7.70 2.81
N ILE A 407 -16.30 7.17 3.22
CA ILE A 407 -17.41 7.94 3.79
C ILE A 407 -17.46 7.68 5.30
N SER A 408 -16.97 8.64 6.07
CA SER A 408 -16.88 8.55 7.53
C SER A 408 -18.26 8.35 8.17
N GLY A 409 -18.35 7.40 9.10
CA GLY A 409 -19.55 7.20 9.92
C GLY A 409 -20.78 6.66 9.17
N VAL A 410 -20.61 6.18 7.94
CA VAL A 410 -21.72 5.67 7.11
C VAL A 410 -22.34 4.37 7.67
N PHE A 411 -21.61 3.61 8.50
CA PHE A 411 -22.17 2.48 9.24
C PHE A 411 -22.75 2.97 10.56
N THR A 412 -23.96 3.53 10.45
CA THR A 412 -24.69 4.12 11.57
C THR A 412 -25.06 3.09 12.65
N PRO A 413 -25.37 3.52 13.89
CA PRO A 413 -25.86 2.62 14.93
C PRO A 413 -27.10 1.82 14.50
N GLU A 414 -27.97 2.39 13.67
CA GLU A 414 -29.13 1.69 13.13
C GLU A 414 -28.72 0.54 12.19
N ILE A 415 -27.78 0.78 11.28
CA ILE A 415 -27.25 -0.26 10.39
C ILE A 415 -26.57 -1.37 11.18
N LEU A 416 -25.74 -1.01 12.18
CA LEU A 416 -25.03 -1.98 13.02
C LEU A 416 -26.00 -2.84 13.83
N LYS A 417 -27.04 -2.23 14.43
CA LYS A 417 -28.10 -2.95 15.12
C LYS A 417 -28.91 -3.84 14.18
N ALA A 418 -29.20 -3.37 12.97
CA ALA A 418 -29.86 -4.17 11.93
C ALA A 418 -29.02 -5.41 11.60
N MET A 419 -27.72 -5.24 11.33
CA MET A 419 -26.78 -6.34 11.09
C MET A 419 -26.80 -7.40 12.20
N ALA A 420 -26.85 -6.97 13.47
CA ALA A 420 -26.94 -7.87 14.62
C ALA A 420 -28.34 -8.51 14.80
N SER A 421 -29.40 -7.88 14.30
CA SER A 421 -30.77 -8.41 14.42
C SER A 421 -31.03 -9.65 13.57
N PHE A 422 -30.41 -9.75 12.38
CA PHE A 422 -30.58 -10.88 11.48
C PHE A 422 -29.36 -11.82 11.41
N ASN A 423 -28.23 -11.46 12.03
CA ASN A 423 -27.04 -12.32 12.14
C ASN A 423 -26.61 -12.51 13.60
N LYS A 424 -26.37 -13.76 14.02
CA LYS A 424 -25.81 -14.06 15.35
C LYS A 424 -24.39 -13.50 15.55
N ARG A 425 -23.60 -13.46 14.47
CA ARG A 425 -22.22 -12.97 14.44
C ARG A 425 -22.00 -12.17 13.14
N PRO A 426 -22.51 -10.92 13.05
CA PRO A 426 -22.36 -10.13 11.82
C PRO A 426 -20.88 -9.86 11.54
N VAL A 427 -20.44 -10.03 10.30
CA VAL A 427 -19.07 -9.65 9.90
C VAL A 427 -19.10 -8.22 9.36
N ILE A 428 -18.32 -7.33 9.97
CA ILE A 428 -18.32 -5.89 9.63
C ILE A 428 -16.87 -5.44 9.38
N PHE A 429 -16.58 -5.09 8.13
CA PHE A 429 -15.26 -4.66 7.69
C PHE A 429 -15.31 -3.17 7.30
N ALA A 430 -14.68 -2.29 8.09
CA ALA A 430 -14.60 -0.84 7.85
C ALA A 430 -13.22 -0.47 7.28
N LEU A 431 -13.04 -0.65 5.96
CA LEU A 431 -11.71 -0.70 5.33
C LEU A 431 -11.20 0.67 4.86
N SER A 432 -12.01 1.72 4.96
CA SER A 432 -11.58 3.04 4.50
C SER A 432 -10.47 3.65 5.35
N ASN A 433 -9.52 4.29 4.66
CA ASN A 433 -8.34 4.94 5.25
C ASN A 433 -8.31 6.45 4.95
N PRO A 434 -7.73 7.28 5.83
CA PRO A 434 -7.25 6.97 7.19
C PRO A 434 -8.42 6.80 8.19
N THR A 435 -8.14 6.71 9.50
CA THR A 435 -9.15 6.53 10.56
C THR A 435 -10.32 7.52 10.48
N SER A 436 -10.07 8.77 10.08
CA SER A 436 -11.11 9.81 9.90
C SER A 436 -12.06 9.56 8.72
N LYS A 437 -11.82 8.50 7.93
CA LYS A 437 -12.65 8.05 6.81
C LYS A 437 -13.30 6.69 7.07
N ALA A 438 -13.04 6.06 8.21
CA ALA A 438 -13.60 4.77 8.56
C ALA A 438 -15.14 4.83 8.62
N GLU A 439 -15.79 3.79 8.10
CA GLU A 439 -17.25 3.71 8.05
C GLU A 439 -17.89 3.65 9.44
N CYS A 440 -17.20 3.04 10.40
CA CYS A 440 -17.43 3.15 11.83
C CYS A 440 -16.13 2.85 12.60
N THR A 441 -16.10 3.19 13.89
CA THR A 441 -15.01 2.79 14.78
C THR A 441 -15.21 1.37 15.30
N ALA A 442 -14.13 0.74 15.79
CA ALA A 442 -14.21 -0.55 16.48
C ALA A 442 -15.18 -0.49 17.69
N GLU A 443 -15.10 0.57 18.50
CA GLU A 443 -15.99 0.81 19.63
C GLU A 443 -17.47 0.88 19.20
N GLN A 444 -17.78 1.62 18.14
CA GLN A 444 -19.15 1.71 17.62
C GLN A 444 -19.65 0.35 17.14
N ALA A 445 -18.82 -0.39 16.40
CA ALA A 445 -19.16 -1.72 15.91
C ALA A 445 -19.46 -2.69 17.06
N TYR A 446 -18.63 -2.76 18.09
CA TYR A 446 -18.87 -3.63 19.24
C TYR A 446 -20.07 -3.18 20.07
N THR A 447 -20.16 -1.88 20.39
CA THR A 447 -21.25 -1.33 21.21
C THR A 447 -22.61 -1.57 20.56
N HIS A 448 -22.75 -1.28 19.27
CA HIS A 448 -24.04 -1.37 18.58
C HIS A 448 -24.40 -2.77 18.08
N THR A 449 -23.50 -3.74 18.27
CA THR A 449 -23.77 -5.17 18.02
C THR A 449 -23.72 -6.01 19.29
N ASN A 450 -23.71 -5.39 20.48
CA ASN A 450 -23.60 -6.08 21.78
C ASN A 450 -22.39 -7.04 21.85
N GLY A 451 -21.25 -6.64 21.26
CA GLY A 451 -20.02 -7.44 21.21
C GLY A 451 -20.09 -8.68 20.31
N GLN A 452 -21.15 -8.83 19.51
CA GLN A 452 -21.38 -10.03 18.70
C GLN A 452 -20.67 -10.00 17.35
N CYS A 453 -20.29 -8.83 16.83
CA CYS A 453 -19.69 -8.76 15.51
C CYS A 453 -18.32 -9.45 15.43
N VAL A 454 -17.91 -9.76 14.21
CA VAL A 454 -16.50 -9.95 13.85
C VAL A 454 -16.08 -8.69 13.10
N PHE A 455 -15.25 -7.88 13.73
CA PHE A 455 -14.84 -6.58 13.20
C PHE A 455 -13.41 -6.62 12.65
N ALA A 456 -13.21 -5.95 11.52
CA ALA A 456 -11.89 -5.59 11.00
C ALA A 456 -11.94 -4.18 10.40
N SER A 457 -10.79 -3.50 10.35
CA SER A 457 -10.69 -2.16 9.79
C SER A 457 -9.43 -1.98 8.97
N GLY A 458 -9.46 -1.01 8.04
CA GLY A 458 -8.29 -0.63 7.25
C GLY A 458 -7.28 0.17 8.07
N SER A 459 -7.77 1.06 8.92
CA SER A 459 -6.96 1.86 9.84
C SER A 459 -6.96 1.27 11.25
N PRO A 460 -5.87 1.46 12.04
CA PRO A 460 -5.78 0.91 13.38
C PRO A 460 -6.75 1.60 14.35
N PHE A 461 -7.32 0.81 15.26
CA PHE A 461 -8.09 1.26 16.42
C PHE A 461 -7.52 0.64 17.70
N ASN A 462 -7.68 1.32 18.82
CA ASN A 462 -7.30 0.78 20.13
C ASN A 462 -8.15 -0.44 20.48
N PRO A 463 -7.63 -1.36 21.32
CA PRO A 463 -8.45 -2.39 21.95
C PRO A 463 -9.67 -1.79 22.66
N PHE A 464 -10.79 -2.52 22.61
CA PHE A 464 -12.05 -2.16 23.27
C PHE A 464 -12.35 -3.16 24.38
N THR A 465 -12.78 -2.67 25.55
CA THR A 465 -13.07 -3.47 26.75
C THR A 465 -14.51 -3.35 27.16
#